data_AF-A0A914EGP3-F1
#
_entry.id   AF-A0A914EGP3-F1
#
_cell.length_a   1.000
_cell.length_b   1.000
_cell.length_c   1.000
_cell.angle_alpha   90.00
_cell.angle_beta   90.00
_cell.angle_gamma   90.00
#
_symmetry.space_group_name_H-M   'P 1'
#
loop_
_entity.id
_entity.type
_entity.pdbx_description
1 polymer ?
#
loop_
_entity_poly.entity_id
_entity_poly.type
_entity_poly.pdbx_seq_one_letter_code
_entity_poly.pdbx_strand_id
1 'polypeptide(L)'
;MVLLQIIFLQYNLYSIPCYETSTEIFRYDTDYSDRYNADPQQHHRRRLPQCLIIGVRKGGTRALLDAIALHPMIKVARREVHFFNHNETYMLGTEWYRQQMPYSAPEQITVEKTPGYITSKLAAKRVLQMNPNMKLLVIVRDPVIRTISDFTQVFYTKLERNKTLSEFENVVFLPNSSQINLRYKPVQNSLYAEHLEHWLHYFPLSQFLIIDGDKFITNPLSQ
;
A
#
# COMPACT_ATOMS: atom_id res chain seq x y z
N MET A 1 -6.20 -8.70 -14.96
CA MET A 1 -7.50 -8.64 -14.28
C MET A 1 -7.48 -7.69 -13.08
N VAL A 2 -6.31 -7.20 -12.62
CA VAL A 2 -6.07 -6.19 -11.58
C VAL A 2 -6.78 -4.89 -11.90
N LEU A 3 -6.76 -4.40 -13.15
CA LEU A 3 -7.55 -3.22 -13.51
C LEU A 3 -9.05 -3.47 -13.30
N LEU A 4 -9.55 -4.63 -13.73
CA LEU A 4 -10.95 -5.03 -13.53
C LEU A 4 -11.28 -5.26 -12.06
N GLN A 5 -10.37 -5.83 -11.25
CA GLN A 5 -10.56 -6.00 -9.80
C GLN A 5 -10.50 -4.67 -9.06
N ILE A 6 -9.66 -3.72 -9.49
CA ILE A 6 -9.65 -2.34 -9.00
C ILE A 6 -10.92 -1.60 -9.44
N ILE A 7 -11.45 -1.88 -10.64
CA ILE A 7 -12.78 -1.42 -11.06
C ILE A 7 -13.88 -2.10 -10.20
N PHE A 8 -13.74 -3.37 -9.79
CA PHE A 8 -14.65 -3.99 -8.82
C PHE A 8 -14.52 -3.38 -7.41
N LEU A 9 -13.36 -2.81 -7.03
CA LEU A 9 -13.26 -1.95 -5.85
C LEU A 9 -14.13 -0.70 -6.02
N GLN A 10 -14.21 -0.12 -7.23
CA GLN A 10 -15.10 1.00 -7.54
C GLN A 10 -16.58 0.62 -7.36
N TYR A 11 -17.02 -0.56 -7.82
CA TYR A 11 -18.42 -0.99 -7.69
C TYR A 11 -18.85 -1.30 -6.24
N ASN A 12 -17.94 -1.81 -5.39
CA ASN A 12 -18.23 -2.00 -3.95
C ASN A 12 -18.21 -0.69 -3.14
N LEU A 13 -17.62 0.40 -3.66
CA LEU A 13 -17.59 1.71 -2.98
C LEU A 13 -18.91 2.49 -3.11
N TYR A 14 -19.78 2.13 -4.07
CA TYR A 14 -21.12 2.73 -4.21
C TYR A 14 -22.14 2.26 -3.14
N SER A 15 -21.74 1.38 -2.21
CA SER A 15 -22.59 0.86 -1.13
C SER A 15 -22.30 1.44 0.25
N ILE A 16 -21.54 2.55 0.35
CA ILE A 16 -21.27 3.20 1.65
C ILE A 16 -22.40 4.18 1.97
N PRO A 17 -23.23 3.95 3.00
CA PRO A 17 -24.08 5.00 3.54
C PRO A 17 -23.17 5.98 4.29
N CYS A 18 -23.15 7.24 3.86
CA CYS A 18 -22.71 8.33 4.72
C CYS A 18 -23.64 8.36 5.94
N TYR A 19 -23.16 7.87 7.08
CA TYR A 19 -23.78 8.21 8.35
C TYR A 19 -23.30 9.60 8.75
N GLU A 20 -24.01 10.63 8.31
CA GLU A 20 -24.02 11.91 8.99
C GLU A 20 -24.94 11.78 10.20
N THR A 21 -24.40 11.96 11.40
CA THR A 21 -25.17 12.12 12.62
C THR A 21 -26.03 13.37 12.50
N SER A 22 -27.34 13.15 12.44
CA SER A 22 -28.40 14.15 12.33
C SER A 22 -28.71 14.82 13.66
N THR A 23 -28.73 16.16 13.66
CA THR A 23 -29.78 16.97 14.29
C THR A 23 -29.80 18.33 13.60
N GLU A 24 -30.71 18.52 12.64
CA GLU A 24 -31.76 19.56 12.65
C GLU A 24 -32.42 19.76 11.27
N ILE A 25 -33.70 19.37 11.22
CA ILE A 25 -34.88 20.06 10.66
C ILE A 25 -34.85 20.60 9.20
N PHE A 26 -35.75 20.00 8.41
CA PHE A 26 -36.25 20.36 7.08
C PHE A 26 -36.30 21.86 6.71
N ARG A 27 -35.75 22.19 5.53
CA ARG A 27 -36.34 23.14 4.58
C ARG A 27 -36.29 22.53 3.17
N TYR A 28 -37.46 22.34 2.58
CA TYR A 28 -37.61 22.09 1.14
C TYR A 28 -37.46 23.44 0.45
N ASP A 29 -36.31 23.67 -0.19
CA ASP A 29 -36.16 24.76 -1.14
C ASP A 29 -35.83 24.18 -2.52
N THR A 30 -36.75 24.45 -3.44
CA THR A 30 -36.66 24.19 -4.87
C THR A 30 -35.60 25.10 -5.47
N ASP A 31 -34.43 24.55 -5.80
CA ASP A 31 -33.56 25.18 -6.78
C ASP A 31 -32.88 24.14 -7.68
N TYR A 32 -33.53 23.90 -8.83
CA TYR A 32 -33.04 23.02 -9.90
C TYR A 32 -32.01 23.74 -10.79
N SER A 33 -31.65 24.98 -10.45
CA SER A 33 -30.85 25.92 -11.26
C SER A 33 -29.33 25.82 -11.03
N ASP A 34 -28.88 25.27 -9.90
CA ASP A 34 -27.46 25.35 -9.50
C ASP A 34 -26.56 24.24 -10.07
N ARG A 35 -27.10 23.34 -10.90
CA ARG A 35 -26.32 22.23 -11.47
C ARG A 35 -25.41 22.60 -12.64
N TYR A 36 -25.38 23.88 -13.06
CA TYR A 36 -24.66 24.33 -14.26
C TYR A 36 -23.56 25.37 -14.03
N ASN A 37 -23.07 25.54 -12.81
CA ASN A 37 -21.91 26.42 -12.53
C ASN A 37 -20.87 25.76 -11.61
N ALA A 38 -20.41 24.55 -11.95
CA ALA A 38 -19.19 24.01 -11.37
C ALA A 38 -17.98 24.46 -12.21
N ASP A 39 -17.19 25.38 -11.67
CA ASP A 39 -15.85 25.70 -12.18
C ASP A 39 -15.04 24.40 -12.34
N PRO A 40 -14.50 24.07 -13.54
CA PRO A 40 -13.76 22.84 -13.79
C PRO A 40 -12.53 22.65 -12.88
N GLN A 41 -12.05 23.71 -12.21
CA GLN A 41 -10.91 23.64 -11.31
C GLN A 41 -11.28 23.39 -9.84
N GLN A 42 -12.55 23.39 -9.46
CA GLN A 42 -12.89 23.72 -8.08
C GLN A 42 -12.68 22.66 -7.01
N HIS A 43 -12.53 21.36 -7.28
CA HIS A 43 -12.37 20.40 -6.16
C HIS A 43 -11.22 19.39 -6.28
N HIS A 44 -10.14 19.78 -6.95
CA HIS A 44 -8.87 19.09 -6.78
C HIS A 44 -8.29 19.39 -5.40
N ARG A 45 -8.26 18.38 -4.52
CA ARG A 45 -7.74 18.47 -3.14
C ARG A 45 -6.90 17.25 -2.83
N ARG A 46 -6.02 17.36 -1.84
CA ARG A 46 -5.29 16.20 -1.32
C ARG A 46 -6.23 15.35 -0.46
N ARG A 47 -6.48 14.12 -0.87
CA ARG A 47 -7.33 13.16 -0.14
C ARG A 47 -6.47 12.06 0.44
N LEU A 48 -6.85 11.57 1.63
CA LEU A 48 -6.25 10.38 2.22
C LEU A 48 -6.41 9.19 1.27
N PRO A 49 -5.48 8.22 1.29
CA PRO A 49 -5.58 7.07 0.43
C PRO A 49 -6.79 6.19 0.80
N GLN A 50 -7.47 5.67 -0.21
CA GLN A 50 -8.50 4.62 -0.05
C GLN A 50 -7.89 3.22 -0.28
N CYS A 51 -6.68 3.17 -0.81
CA CYS A 51 -5.96 1.93 -1.09
C CYS A 51 -4.47 2.08 -0.76
N LEU A 52 -3.88 1.04 -0.15
CA LEU A 52 -2.45 0.98 0.16
C LEU A 52 -1.80 -0.23 -0.51
N ILE A 53 -0.66 -0.03 -1.15
CA ILE A 53 0.28 -1.12 -1.48
C ILE A 53 1.22 -1.30 -0.29
N ILE A 54 0.91 -2.29 0.55
CA ILE A 54 1.58 -2.46 1.85
C ILE A 54 2.85 -3.29 1.78
N GLY A 55 3.10 -3.98 0.66
CA GLY A 55 4.21 -4.90 0.54
C GLY A 55 4.17 -5.78 -0.71
N VAL A 56 5.15 -6.68 -0.87
CA VAL A 56 6.33 -6.83 0.01
C VAL A 56 7.54 -6.11 -0.61
N ARG A 57 8.49 -5.64 0.21
CA ARG A 57 9.78 -5.11 -0.28
C ARG A 57 10.44 -6.12 -1.24
N LYS A 58 10.88 -5.63 -2.40
CA LYS A 58 11.39 -6.43 -3.55
C LYS A 58 10.37 -7.34 -4.24
N GLY A 59 9.08 -7.24 -3.91
CA GLY A 59 8.00 -7.96 -4.59
C GLY A 59 7.55 -7.34 -5.92
N GLY A 60 8.03 -6.13 -6.27
CA GLY A 60 7.58 -5.42 -7.48
C GLY A 60 6.60 -4.26 -7.21
N THR A 61 6.48 -3.83 -5.95
CA THR A 61 5.55 -2.76 -5.52
C THR A 61 5.64 -1.46 -6.32
N ARG A 62 6.84 -1.10 -6.82
CA ARG A 62 7.03 0.12 -7.62
C ARG A 62 6.44 -0.05 -9.02
N ALA A 63 6.73 -1.18 -9.67
CA ALA A 63 6.15 -1.50 -10.98
C ALA A 63 4.63 -1.61 -10.91
N LEU A 64 4.09 -2.21 -9.84
CA LEU A 64 2.64 -2.22 -9.58
C LEU A 64 2.07 -0.80 -9.47
N LEU A 65 2.67 0.05 -8.63
CA LEU A 65 2.23 1.44 -8.46
C LEU A 65 2.24 2.21 -9.79
N ASP A 66 3.30 2.05 -10.58
CA ASP A 66 3.44 2.72 -11.87
C ASP A 66 2.42 2.21 -12.89
N ALA A 67 2.13 0.90 -12.89
CA ALA A 67 1.11 0.31 -13.77
C ALA A 67 -0.30 0.80 -13.45
N ILE A 68 -0.71 0.80 -12.17
CA ILE A 68 -2.05 1.28 -11.79
C ILE A 68 -2.20 2.79 -11.99
N ALA A 69 -1.11 3.55 -11.92
CA ALA A 69 -1.11 4.99 -12.17
C ALA A 69 -1.48 5.37 -13.61
N LEU A 70 -1.47 4.40 -14.55
CA LEU A 70 -1.92 4.62 -15.92
C LEU A 70 -3.45 4.78 -16.02
N HIS A 71 -4.21 4.32 -15.02
CA HIS A 71 -5.66 4.43 -15.03
C HIS A 71 -6.11 5.86 -14.67
N PRO A 72 -6.99 6.51 -15.45
CA PRO A 72 -7.36 7.92 -15.25
C PRO A 72 -8.04 8.21 -13.90
N MET A 73 -8.66 7.19 -13.30
CA MET A 73 -9.32 7.30 -11.99
C MET A 73 -8.38 7.07 -10.80
N ILE A 74 -7.09 6.79 -11.03
CA ILE A 74 -6.14 6.48 -9.96
C ILE A 74 -5.10 7.61 -9.86
N LYS A 75 -4.90 8.14 -8.65
CA LYS A 75 -3.83 9.06 -8.32
C LYS A 75 -2.90 8.43 -7.32
N VAL A 76 -1.60 8.45 -7.60
CA VAL A 76 -0.61 7.75 -6.78
C VAL A 76 0.32 8.73 -6.05
N ALA A 77 0.60 8.45 -4.77
CA ALA A 77 1.72 9.06 -4.08
C ALA A 77 3.03 8.39 -4.56
N ARG A 78 3.91 9.14 -5.22
CA ARG A 78 5.13 8.58 -5.85
C ARG A 78 6.24 8.24 -4.84
N ARG A 79 6.22 8.84 -3.66
CA ARG A 79 7.20 8.61 -2.58
C ARG A 79 6.63 7.63 -1.56
N GLU A 80 7.51 6.85 -0.93
CA GLU A 80 7.18 6.07 0.26
C GLU A 80 7.04 7.03 1.43
N VAL A 81 5.86 7.06 2.06
CA VAL A 81 5.54 8.08 3.08
C VAL A 81 5.95 7.60 4.47
N HIS A 82 6.02 6.29 4.69
CA HIS A 82 6.40 5.69 5.97
C HIS A 82 5.55 6.16 7.18
N PHE A 83 4.28 6.50 6.94
CA PHE A 83 3.41 7.07 7.96
C PHE A 83 3.04 6.06 9.06
N PHE A 84 2.66 4.84 8.68
CA PHE A 84 2.16 3.86 9.65
C PHE A 84 3.25 3.04 10.35
N ASN A 85 4.45 2.92 9.76
CA ASN A 85 5.52 2.07 10.30
C ASN A 85 6.55 2.83 11.16
N HIS A 86 6.61 4.16 11.14
CA HIS A 86 7.51 4.96 11.97
C HIS A 86 6.74 5.82 12.98
N ASN A 87 7.16 5.81 14.24
CA ASN A 87 6.49 6.58 15.30
C ASN A 87 6.61 8.09 15.06
N GLU A 88 7.81 8.56 14.72
CA GLU A 88 8.10 9.97 14.44
C GLU A 88 7.16 10.54 13.37
N THR A 89 7.01 9.83 12.26
CA THR A 89 6.14 10.24 11.16
C THR A 89 4.65 10.13 11.52
N TYR A 90 4.25 9.09 12.26
CA TYR A 90 2.87 8.91 12.69
C TYR A 90 2.41 10.03 13.65
N MET A 91 3.30 10.50 14.53
CA MET A 91 3.00 11.58 15.48
C MET A 91 2.75 12.94 14.81
N LEU A 92 3.16 13.12 13.55
CA LEU A 92 2.84 14.33 12.76
C LEU A 92 1.35 14.42 12.41
N GLY A 93 0.60 13.33 12.60
CA GLY A 93 -0.86 13.30 12.47
C GLY A 93 -1.38 13.14 11.05
N THR A 94 -2.67 12.87 10.96
CA THR A 94 -3.36 12.53 9.70
C THR A 94 -3.33 13.67 8.68
N GLU A 95 -3.32 14.92 9.12
CA GLU A 95 -3.26 16.05 8.19
C GLU A 95 -1.90 16.18 7.52
N TRP A 96 -0.81 15.96 8.26
CA TRP A 96 0.52 15.85 7.66
C TRP A 96 0.55 14.73 6.61
N TYR A 97 -0.06 13.58 6.90
CA TYR A 97 -0.14 12.45 5.96
C TYR A 97 -0.93 12.81 4.69
N ARG A 98 -2.08 13.48 4.85
CA ARG A 98 -2.88 14.02 3.73
C ARG A 98 -2.06 14.94 2.86
N GLN A 99 -1.22 15.80 3.45
CA GLN A 99 -0.36 16.70 2.68
C GLN A 99 0.69 15.98 1.82
N GLN A 100 1.00 14.72 2.10
CA GLN A 100 1.90 13.91 1.26
C GLN A 100 1.20 13.34 0.02
N MET A 101 -0.13 13.42 -0.05
CA MET A 101 -0.92 12.84 -1.12
C MET A 101 -0.98 13.75 -2.36
N PRO A 102 -1.15 13.19 -3.58
CA PRO A 102 -1.40 13.98 -4.76
C PRO A 102 -2.77 14.68 -4.66
N TYR A 103 -2.94 15.73 -5.46
CA TYR A 103 -4.27 16.27 -5.73
C TYR A 103 -5.07 15.26 -6.56
N SER A 104 -6.30 15.01 -6.15
CA SER A 104 -7.26 14.15 -6.85
C SER A 104 -8.60 14.84 -7.01
N ALA A 105 -9.46 14.35 -7.89
CA ALA A 105 -10.90 14.66 -7.91
C ALA A 105 -11.66 13.80 -6.88
N PRO A 106 -12.90 14.14 -6.49
CA PRO A 106 -13.70 13.34 -5.56
C PRO A 106 -13.90 11.88 -5.98
N GLU A 107 -14.02 11.63 -7.28
CA GLU A 107 -14.30 10.32 -7.87
C GLU A 107 -13.02 9.47 -8.03
N GLN A 108 -11.85 10.10 -7.89
CA GLN A 108 -10.56 9.45 -8.05
C GLN A 108 -10.08 8.78 -6.76
N ILE A 109 -9.45 7.63 -6.92
CA ILE A 109 -8.85 6.86 -5.84
C ILE A 109 -7.41 7.29 -5.65
N THR A 110 -7.06 7.71 -4.43
CA THR A 110 -5.68 7.95 -4.02
C THR A 110 -5.05 6.65 -3.51
N VAL A 111 -3.86 6.32 -4.02
CA VAL A 111 -3.09 5.14 -3.63
C VAL A 111 -1.72 5.54 -3.10
N GLU A 112 -1.33 4.97 -1.96
CA GLU A 112 0.01 5.11 -1.38
C GLU A 112 0.72 3.75 -1.31
N LYS A 113 2.05 3.75 -1.41
CA LYS A 113 2.86 2.54 -1.43
C LYS A 113 4.06 2.66 -0.50
N THR A 114 4.02 1.93 0.60
CA THR A 114 5.17 1.73 1.50
C THR A 114 5.33 0.23 1.77
N PRO A 115 6.31 -0.44 1.14
CA PRO A 115 6.43 -1.89 1.20
C PRO A 115 6.80 -2.44 2.58
N GLY A 116 7.26 -1.57 3.48
CA GLY A 116 7.59 -1.92 4.86
C GLY A 116 6.38 -2.08 5.77
N TYR A 117 5.18 -1.64 5.34
CA TYR A 117 3.97 -1.75 6.16
C TYR A 117 3.66 -3.21 6.49
N ILE A 118 3.73 -4.13 5.53
CA ILE A 118 3.36 -5.53 5.74
C ILE A 118 4.15 -6.19 6.88
N THR A 119 5.42 -5.84 7.04
CA THR A 119 6.30 -6.38 8.09
C THR A 119 6.25 -5.60 9.41
N SER A 120 5.49 -4.50 9.48
CA SER A 120 5.40 -3.65 10.67
C SER A 120 4.33 -4.16 11.63
N LYS A 121 4.69 -4.35 12.90
CA LYS A 121 3.75 -4.75 13.95
C LYS A 121 2.73 -3.67 14.31
N LEU A 122 3.02 -2.40 14.00
CA LEU A 122 2.15 -1.26 14.33
C LEU A 122 1.23 -0.86 13.17
N ALA A 123 1.64 -1.12 11.92
CA ALA A 123 0.99 -0.53 10.76
C ALA A 123 -0.48 -0.96 10.62
N ALA A 124 -0.80 -2.25 10.71
CA ALA A 124 -2.16 -2.76 10.54
C ALA A 124 -3.17 -2.07 11.48
N LYS A 125 -2.85 -1.98 12.77
CA LYS A 125 -3.69 -1.31 13.78
C LYS A 125 -3.91 0.17 13.44
N ARG A 126 -2.86 0.88 13.04
CA ARG A 126 -2.94 2.31 12.72
C ARG A 126 -3.73 2.57 11.44
N VAL A 127 -3.58 1.70 10.43
CA VAL A 127 -4.39 1.76 9.21
C VAL A 127 -5.87 1.55 9.54
N LEU A 128 -6.19 0.58 10.41
CA LEU A 128 -7.56 0.32 10.85
C LEU A 128 -8.17 1.54 11.56
N GLN A 129 -7.40 2.17 12.46
CA GLN A 129 -7.81 3.39 13.16
C GLN A 129 -8.10 4.56 12.21
N MET A 130 -7.36 4.66 11.10
CA MET A 130 -7.60 5.71 10.11
C MET A 130 -8.79 5.39 9.20
N ASN A 131 -8.88 4.16 8.71
CA ASN A 131 -9.91 3.75 7.77
C ASN A 131 -10.16 2.22 7.88
N PRO A 132 -11.26 1.80 8.54
CA PRO A 132 -11.62 0.38 8.63
C PRO A 132 -11.89 -0.28 7.28
N ASN A 133 -12.30 0.50 6.28
CA ASN A 133 -12.65 0.02 4.94
C ASN A 133 -11.47 0.09 3.94
N MET A 134 -10.23 0.29 4.43
CA MET A 134 -9.04 0.40 3.60
C MET A 134 -8.86 -0.83 2.69
N LYS A 135 -8.56 -0.60 1.41
CA LYS A 135 -8.18 -1.68 0.49
C LYS A 135 -6.67 -1.88 0.49
N LEU A 136 -6.24 -3.14 0.51
CA LEU A 136 -4.85 -3.52 0.75
C LEU A 136 -4.33 -4.36 -0.42
N LEU A 137 -3.33 -3.84 -1.12
CA LEU A 137 -2.64 -4.55 -2.19
C LEU A 137 -1.34 -5.13 -1.65
N VAL A 138 -1.12 -6.41 -1.93
CA VAL A 138 0.12 -7.13 -1.60
C VAL A 138 0.64 -7.78 -2.86
N ILE A 139 1.86 -7.48 -3.26
CA ILE A 139 2.55 -8.17 -4.35
C ILE A 139 3.72 -8.98 -3.79
N VAL A 140 3.69 -10.29 -4.03
CA VAL A 140 4.68 -11.25 -3.55
C VAL A 140 5.37 -11.94 -4.72
N ARG A 141 6.56 -12.48 -4.49
CA ARG A 141 7.29 -13.30 -5.47
C ARG A 141 7.71 -14.58 -4.79
N ASP A 142 8.36 -15.48 -5.51
CA ASP A 142 9.09 -16.58 -4.89
C ASP A 142 9.96 -16.05 -3.71
N PRO A 143 9.81 -16.62 -2.49
CA PRO A 143 10.46 -16.12 -1.30
C PRO A 143 11.98 -16.19 -1.35
N VAL A 144 12.56 -17.16 -2.08
CA VAL A 144 14.01 -17.29 -2.26
C VAL A 144 14.50 -16.17 -3.18
N ILE A 145 13.86 -15.99 -4.33
CA ILE A 145 14.21 -14.91 -5.28
C ILE A 145 14.05 -13.53 -4.64
N ARG A 146 12.98 -13.32 -3.85
CA ARG A 146 12.78 -12.08 -3.09
C ARG A 146 13.90 -11.84 -2.08
N THR A 147 14.34 -12.88 -1.37
CA THR A 147 15.42 -12.84 -0.38
C THR A 147 16.75 -12.44 -1.03
N ILE A 148 17.11 -13.08 -2.15
CA ILE A 148 18.30 -12.74 -2.93
C ILE A 148 18.23 -11.29 -3.39
N SER A 149 17.10 -10.85 -3.98
CA SER A 149 16.93 -9.47 -4.43
C SER A 149 17.10 -8.43 -3.32
N ASP A 150 16.67 -8.76 -2.10
CA ASP A 150 16.79 -7.89 -0.93
C ASP A 150 18.24 -7.84 -0.43
N PHE A 151 18.91 -8.99 -0.36
CA PHE A 151 20.35 -9.05 -0.11
C PHE A 151 21.13 -8.22 -1.12
N THR A 152 20.88 -8.39 -2.43
CA THR A 152 21.57 -7.65 -3.49
C THR A 152 21.40 -6.14 -3.32
N GLN A 153 20.20 -5.65 -3.00
CA GLN A 153 19.99 -4.23 -2.73
C GLN A 153 20.80 -3.75 -1.51
N VAL A 154 20.80 -4.51 -0.42
CA VAL A 154 21.58 -4.18 0.79
C VAL A 154 23.08 -4.20 0.50
N PHE A 155 23.54 -5.18 -0.29
CA PHE A 155 24.93 -5.33 -0.71
C PHE A 155 25.41 -4.09 -1.46
N TYR A 156 24.70 -3.66 -2.51
CA TYR A 156 25.08 -2.46 -3.27
C TYR A 156 24.99 -1.18 -2.43
N THR A 157 23.98 -1.06 -1.56
CA THR A 157 23.90 0.09 -0.63
C THR A 157 25.10 0.15 0.33
N LYS A 158 25.62 -1.01 0.77
CA LYS A 158 26.83 -1.07 1.61
C LYS A 158 28.09 -0.76 0.81
N LEU A 159 28.18 -1.26 -0.42
CA LEU A 159 29.29 -1.02 -1.34
C LEU A 159 29.44 0.49 -1.61
N GLU A 160 28.35 1.17 -1.99
CA GLU A 160 28.33 2.63 -2.21
C GLU A 160 28.74 3.45 -0.98
N ARG A 161 28.52 2.89 0.22
CA ARG A 161 28.85 3.52 1.51
C ARG A 161 30.19 3.07 2.08
N ASN A 162 31.01 2.35 1.31
CA ASN A 162 32.29 1.78 1.73
C ASN A 162 32.20 0.99 3.06
N LYS A 163 31.13 0.21 3.23
CA LYS A 163 30.91 -0.64 4.41
C LYS A 163 31.31 -2.08 4.13
N THR A 164 31.59 -2.83 5.20
CA THR A 164 31.89 -4.26 5.13
C THR A 164 30.77 -5.04 4.42
N LEU A 165 31.18 -5.76 3.39
CA LEU A 165 30.33 -6.64 2.61
C LEU A 165 30.30 -8.03 3.24
N SER A 166 29.24 -8.77 2.94
CA SER A 166 29.06 -10.16 3.39
C SER A 166 28.59 -10.96 2.20
N GLU A 167 29.03 -12.20 2.10
CA GLU A 167 28.50 -13.16 1.13
C GLU A 167 27.09 -13.59 1.53
N PHE A 168 26.30 -14.02 0.56
CA PHE A 168 24.89 -14.35 0.77
C PHE A 168 24.73 -15.56 1.70
N GLU A 169 25.51 -16.61 1.45
CA GLU A 169 25.52 -17.87 2.18
C GLU A 169 25.83 -17.64 3.66
N ASN A 170 26.81 -16.77 3.95
CA ASN A 170 27.27 -16.46 5.31
C ASN A 170 26.22 -15.72 6.16
N VAL A 171 25.23 -15.06 5.53
CA VAL A 171 24.17 -14.36 6.26
C VAL A 171 22.85 -15.12 6.29
N VAL A 172 22.60 -15.96 5.27
CA VAL A 172 21.36 -16.74 5.13
C VAL A 172 21.39 -18.02 5.94
N PHE A 173 22.54 -18.65 6.14
CA PHE A 173 22.68 -19.84 6.97
C PHE A 173 23.25 -19.52 8.35
N LEU A 174 22.94 -20.36 9.33
CA LEU A 174 23.60 -20.31 10.63
C LEU A 174 25.07 -20.79 10.49
N PRO A 175 26.02 -20.24 11.28
CA PRO A 175 27.42 -20.64 11.19
C PRO A 175 27.59 -22.16 11.32
N ASN A 176 28.39 -22.75 10.42
CA ASN A 176 28.69 -24.19 10.40
C ASN A 176 27.46 -25.10 10.32
N SER A 177 26.37 -24.64 9.70
CA SER A 177 25.11 -25.36 9.61
C SER A 177 24.42 -25.12 8.27
N SER A 178 23.64 -26.10 7.81
CA SER A 178 22.72 -25.94 6.66
C SER A 178 21.37 -25.36 7.06
N GLN A 179 21.18 -24.99 8.32
CA GLN A 179 19.94 -24.40 8.82
C GLN A 179 19.84 -22.92 8.44
N ILE A 180 18.66 -22.50 8.01
CA ILE A 180 18.38 -21.11 7.62
C ILE A 180 18.38 -20.20 8.86
N ASN A 181 19.08 -19.08 8.77
CA ASN A 181 19.06 -18.01 9.74
C ASN A 181 17.74 -17.20 9.66
N LEU A 182 16.72 -17.61 10.40
CA LEU A 182 15.42 -16.92 10.45
C LEU A 182 15.48 -15.50 11.03
N ARG A 183 16.59 -15.13 11.68
CA ARG A 183 16.82 -13.75 12.17
C ARG A 183 17.33 -12.83 11.07
N TYR A 184 17.79 -13.37 9.95
CA TYR A 184 18.24 -12.56 8.83
C TYR A 184 17.05 -11.84 8.20
N LYS A 185 17.09 -10.49 8.19
CA LYS A 185 15.92 -9.67 7.88
C LYS A 185 15.31 -9.97 6.50
N PRO A 186 16.08 -10.19 5.42
CA PRO A 186 15.54 -10.69 4.17
C PRO A 186 14.82 -12.04 4.27
N VAL A 187 15.34 -13.03 5.02
CA VAL A 187 14.62 -14.29 5.21
C VAL A 187 13.30 -14.02 5.96
N GLN A 188 13.36 -13.28 7.06
CA GLN A 188 12.17 -12.95 7.85
C GLN A 188 11.10 -12.23 7.01
N ASN A 189 11.49 -11.28 6.16
CA ASN A 189 10.57 -10.54 5.29
C ASN A 189 9.92 -11.44 4.20
N SER A 190 10.48 -12.62 3.95
CA SER A 190 9.95 -13.62 3.01
C SER A 190 8.97 -14.61 3.66
N LEU A 191 8.80 -14.57 4.98
CA LEU A 191 7.82 -15.38 5.71
C LEU A 191 6.41 -14.75 5.59
N TYR A 192 5.86 -14.75 4.37
CA TYR A 192 4.64 -13.98 4.05
C TYR A 192 3.43 -14.36 4.90
N ALA A 193 3.27 -15.65 5.21
CA ALA A 193 2.16 -16.13 6.02
C ALA A 193 2.13 -15.47 7.40
N GLU A 194 3.28 -15.36 8.08
CA GLU A 194 3.39 -14.72 9.40
C GLU A 194 3.00 -13.24 9.37
N HIS A 195 3.40 -12.53 8.31
CA HIS A 195 3.06 -11.12 8.15
C HIS A 195 1.59 -10.95 7.80
N LEU A 196 1.06 -11.76 6.89
CA LEU A 196 -0.34 -11.67 6.47
C LEU A 196 -1.29 -12.06 7.61
N GLU A 197 -0.96 -13.08 8.38
CA GLU A 197 -1.74 -13.48 9.56
C GLU A 197 -1.89 -12.31 10.54
N HIS A 198 -0.80 -11.58 10.84
CA HIS A 198 -0.88 -10.37 11.67
C HIS A 198 -1.85 -9.33 11.12
N TRP A 199 -1.87 -9.13 9.80
CA TRP A 199 -2.78 -8.17 9.16
C TRP A 199 -4.24 -8.66 9.16
N LEU A 200 -4.47 -9.97 9.03
CA LEU A 200 -5.80 -10.59 9.04
C LEU A 200 -6.50 -10.52 10.40
N HIS A 201 -5.76 -10.27 11.49
CA HIS A 201 -6.36 -9.93 12.79
C HIS A 201 -7.11 -8.59 12.78
N TYR A 202 -6.77 -7.69 11.84
CA TYR A 202 -7.35 -6.34 11.77
C TYR A 202 -8.28 -6.17 10.58
N PHE A 203 -8.02 -6.86 9.47
CA PHE A 203 -8.78 -6.70 8.22
C PHE A 203 -9.24 -8.06 7.68
N PRO A 204 -10.48 -8.16 7.17
CA PRO A 204 -10.94 -9.38 6.53
C PRO A 204 -10.20 -9.62 5.21
N LEU A 205 -10.05 -10.89 4.81
CA LEU A 205 -9.37 -11.26 3.57
C LEU A 205 -9.98 -10.59 2.32
N SER A 206 -11.28 -10.28 2.33
CA SER A 206 -11.99 -9.57 1.26
C SER A 206 -11.51 -8.12 1.01
N GLN A 207 -10.74 -7.55 1.92
CA GLN A 207 -10.08 -6.25 1.75
C GLN A 207 -8.67 -6.35 1.14
N PHE A 208 -8.16 -7.57 0.95
CA PHE A 208 -6.85 -7.82 0.35
C PHE A 208 -6.99 -8.23 -1.12
N LEU A 209 -6.07 -7.72 -1.94
CA LEU A 209 -5.74 -8.30 -3.23
C LEU A 209 -4.27 -8.70 -3.22
N ILE A 210 -4.04 -10.01 -3.32
CA ILE A 210 -2.70 -10.59 -3.37
C ILE A 210 -2.34 -10.87 -4.83
N ILE A 211 -1.24 -10.29 -5.28
CA ILE A 211 -0.77 -10.30 -6.66
C ILE A 211 0.45 -11.20 -6.74
N ASP A 212 0.43 -12.13 -7.70
CA ASP A 212 1.58 -12.93 -8.07
C ASP A 212 2.56 -12.06 -8.88
N GLY A 213 3.63 -11.66 -8.21
CA GLY A 213 4.65 -10.78 -8.75
C GLY A 213 5.51 -11.43 -9.83
N ASP A 214 5.65 -12.76 -9.84
CA ASP A 214 6.41 -13.45 -10.88
C ASP A 214 5.60 -13.52 -12.17
N LYS A 215 4.28 -13.72 -12.08
CA LYS A 215 3.37 -13.52 -13.22
C LYS A 215 3.23 -12.05 -13.61
N PHE A 216 3.25 -11.13 -12.66
CA PHE A 216 3.16 -9.70 -12.97
C PHE A 216 4.35 -9.22 -13.81
N ILE A 217 5.55 -9.76 -13.59
CA ILE A 217 6.74 -9.44 -14.40
C ILE A 217 6.56 -9.87 -15.86
N THR A 218 5.95 -11.04 -16.09
CA THR A 218 5.85 -11.65 -17.43
C THR A 218 4.58 -11.25 -18.17
N ASN A 219 3.47 -11.06 -17.46
CA ASN A 219 2.18 -10.69 -18.01
C ASN A 219 1.37 -9.79 -17.03
N PRO A 220 1.73 -8.49 -16.93
CA PRO A 220 1.12 -7.56 -15.99
C PRO A 220 -0.41 -7.42 -16.11
N LEU A 221 -0.95 -7.54 -17.32
CA LEU A 221 -2.38 -7.34 -17.59
C LEU A 221 -3.23 -8.52 -17.11
N SER A 222 -2.65 -9.72 -16.99
CA SER A 222 -3.36 -10.91 -16.54
C SER A 222 -3.61 -10.92 -15.04
N GLN A 223 -2.64 -10.40 -14.28
CA GLN A 223 -2.78 -10.17 -12.86
C GLN A 223 -3.88 -9.16 -12.65
#